data_AF-A0A3G5UI79-F1
#
_entry.id   AF-A0A3G5UI79-F1
#
_cell.length_a   1.000
_cell.length_b   1.000
_cell.length_c   1.000
_cell.angle_alpha   90.00
_cell.angle_beta   90.00
_cell.angle_gamma   90.00
#
_symmetry.space_group_name_H-M   'P 1'
#
loop_
_entity.id
_entity.type
_entity.pdbx_description
1 polymer ?
#
loop_
_entity_poly.entity_id
_entity_poly.type
_entity_poly.pdbx_seq_one_letter_code
_entity_poly.pdbx_strand_id
1 'polypeptide(L)'
;MLKGKVIGLFFGIVMTVSFLNPLDIKAVNSNDQKFYDSYNTLLAPYASQVIRSKLGPDHQYSLTDTKIIKIERFPEENFNFIVTVQYKTYIGAHNPPNGIETITFNINPSGVKVINFVHKDA
;
A
#
# COMPACT_ATOMS: atom_id res chain seq x y z
N MET A 1 7.54 22.10 -57.50
CA MET A 1 7.66 20.72 -56.95
C MET A 1 8.70 20.55 -55.85
N LEU A 2 9.82 21.29 -55.84
CA LEU A 2 10.91 21.10 -54.87
C LEU A 2 10.56 21.54 -53.43
N LYS A 3 9.82 22.65 -53.27
CA LYS A 3 9.46 23.23 -51.95
C LYS A 3 8.60 22.29 -51.08
N GLY A 4 7.64 21.58 -51.68
CA GLY A 4 6.78 20.63 -50.95
C GLY A 4 7.51 19.39 -50.45
N LYS A 5 8.52 18.91 -51.20
CA LYS A 5 9.36 17.77 -50.79
C LYS A 5 10.26 18.14 -49.60
N VAL A 6 10.78 19.36 -49.56
CA VAL A 6 11.62 19.86 -48.46
C VAL A 6 10.80 20.01 -47.17
N ILE A 7 9.57 20.52 -47.27
CA ILE A 7 8.65 20.64 -46.12
C ILE A 7 8.27 19.26 -45.56
N GLY A 8 7.96 18.30 -46.43
CA GLY A 8 7.65 16.93 -46.02
C GLY A 8 8.83 16.23 -45.34
N LEU A 9 10.06 16.43 -45.85
CA LEU A 9 11.26 15.89 -45.23
C LEU A 9 11.50 16.47 -43.84
N PHE A 10 11.30 17.79 -43.67
CA PHE A 10 11.46 18.47 -42.39
C PHE A 10 10.44 17.98 -41.35
N PHE A 11 9.17 17.84 -41.72
CA PHE A 11 8.14 17.27 -40.83
C PHE A 11 8.43 15.81 -40.45
N GLY A 12 8.95 15.00 -41.38
CA GLY A 12 9.36 13.63 -41.10
C GLY A 12 10.47 13.54 -40.05
N ILE A 13 11.46 14.43 -40.13
CA ILE A 13 12.55 14.52 -39.15
C ILE A 13 12.04 14.97 -37.77
N VAL A 14 11.12 15.93 -37.71
CA VAL A 14 10.54 16.40 -36.43
C VAL A 14 9.70 15.30 -35.76
N MET A 15 8.92 14.53 -36.55
CA MET A 15 8.18 13.38 -36.04
C MET A 15 9.11 12.30 -35.47
N THR A 16 10.18 11.92 -36.18
CA THR A 16 11.12 10.90 -35.68
C THR A 16 11.88 11.33 -34.43
N VAL A 17 12.30 12.60 -34.34
CA VAL A 17 12.96 13.14 -33.13
C VAL A 17 12.02 13.15 -31.91
N SER A 18 10.71 13.29 -32.12
CA SER A 18 9.72 13.27 -31.05
C SER A 18 9.53 11.87 -30.42
N PHE A 19 9.78 10.78 -31.17
CA PHE A 19 9.71 9.41 -30.65
C PHE A 19 11.03 8.91 -30.03
N LEU A 20 12.15 9.60 -30.28
CA LEU A 20 13.46 9.22 -29.75
C LEU A 20 13.73 9.71 -28.33
N ASN A 21 12.93 10.66 -27.84
CA ASN A 21 12.97 11.09 -26.45
C ASN A 21 11.95 10.26 -25.67
N PRO A 22 12.37 9.21 -24.93
CA PRO A 22 11.44 8.58 -23.99
C PRO A 22 10.91 9.68 -23.08
N LEU A 23 9.59 9.74 -22.92
CA LEU A 23 9.01 10.56 -21.87
C LEU A 23 9.70 10.13 -20.57
N ASP A 24 10.42 11.06 -19.94
CA ASP A 24 11.00 10.87 -18.61
C ASP A 24 9.82 10.88 -17.61
N ILE A 25 8.98 9.84 -17.70
CA ILE A 25 7.93 9.55 -16.74
C ILE A 25 8.66 9.03 -15.51
N LYS A 26 9.18 9.96 -14.71
CA LYS A 26 9.60 9.64 -13.36
C LYS A 26 8.41 8.99 -12.67
N ALA A 27 8.67 7.92 -11.92
CA ALA A 27 7.68 7.44 -10.97
C ALA A 27 7.33 8.62 -10.05
N VAL A 28 6.20 9.25 -10.30
CA VAL A 28 5.63 10.23 -9.39
C VAL A 28 5.23 9.40 -8.17
N ASN A 29 5.83 9.68 -7.01
CA ASN A 29 5.33 9.15 -5.74
C ASN A 29 3.84 9.46 -5.70
N SER A 30 3.02 8.41 -5.85
CA SER A 30 1.57 8.54 -5.83
C SER A 30 1.16 9.15 -4.49
N ASN A 31 0.13 9.99 -4.49
CA ASN A 31 -0.58 10.49 -3.31
C ASN A 31 -0.45 9.52 -2.11
N ASP A 32 0.04 10.02 -0.96
CA ASP A 32 0.35 9.24 0.25
C ASP A 32 -0.73 8.20 0.60
N GLN A 33 -2.00 8.55 0.36
CA GLN A 33 -3.13 7.64 0.56
C GLN A 33 -3.03 6.34 -0.24
N LYS A 34 -2.70 6.39 -1.54
CA LYS A 34 -2.58 5.18 -2.37
C LYS A 34 -1.43 4.29 -1.91
N PHE A 35 -0.35 4.90 -1.44
CA PHE A 35 0.75 4.16 -0.85
C PHE A 35 0.30 3.44 0.43
N TYR A 36 -0.35 4.15 1.36
CA TYR A 36 -0.86 3.56 2.59
C TYR A 36 -1.93 2.48 2.35
N ASP A 37 -2.86 2.71 1.42
CA ASP A 37 -3.90 1.73 1.05
C ASP A 37 -3.29 0.46 0.46
N SER A 38 -2.30 0.61 -0.43
CA SER A 38 -1.58 -0.55 -0.99
C SER A 38 -0.80 -1.31 0.07
N TYR A 39 -0.19 -0.59 1.02
CA TYR A 39 0.56 -1.20 2.11
C TYR A 39 -0.36 -1.94 3.10
N ASN A 40 -1.52 -1.35 3.44
CA ASN A 40 -2.54 -2.01 4.23
C ASN A 40 -3.06 -3.28 3.52
N THR A 41 -3.27 -3.20 2.20
CA THR A 41 -3.68 -4.35 1.38
C THR A 41 -2.65 -5.49 1.45
N LEU A 42 -1.36 -5.19 1.46
CA LEU A 42 -0.30 -6.19 1.64
C LEU A 42 -0.31 -6.84 3.04
N LEU A 43 -0.68 -6.09 4.08
CA LEU A 43 -0.78 -6.60 5.46
C LEU A 43 -2.08 -7.36 5.74
N ALA A 44 -3.11 -7.17 4.90
CA ALA A 44 -4.45 -7.69 5.11
C ALA A 44 -4.52 -9.21 5.35
N PRO A 45 -3.78 -10.09 4.64
CA PRO A 45 -3.83 -11.53 4.91
C PRO A 45 -3.37 -11.88 6.34
N TYR A 46 -2.31 -11.20 6.82
CA TYR A 46 -1.75 -11.42 8.15
C TYR A 46 -2.65 -10.87 9.25
N ALA A 47 -3.23 -9.69 9.03
CA ALA A 47 -4.23 -9.11 9.93
C ALA A 47 -5.46 -10.02 10.04
N SER A 48 -6.00 -10.47 8.91
CA SER A 48 -7.16 -11.37 8.86
C SER A 48 -6.91 -12.67 9.61
N GLN A 49 -5.71 -13.26 9.42
CA GLN A 49 -5.34 -14.50 10.09
C GLN A 49 -5.29 -14.32 11.61
N VAL A 50 -4.60 -13.30 12.12
CA VAL A 50 -4.47 -13.13 13.57
C VAL A 50 -5.79 -12.69 14.21
N ILE A 51 -6.56 -11.81 13.57
CA ILE A 51 -7.89 -11.39 14.06
C ILE A 51 -8.80 -12.59 14.21
N ARG A 52 -8.93 -13.41 13.16
CA ARG A 52 -9.80 -14.60 13.22
C ARG A 52 -9.29 -15.66 14.19
N SER A 53 -7.97 -15.80 14.33
CA SER A 53 -7.37 -16.71 15.30
C SER A 53 -7.59 -16.27 16.76
N LYS A 54 -7.67 -14.96 17.03
CA LYS A 54 -7.78 -14.40 18.39
C LYS A 54 -9.22 -14.14 18.82
N LEU A 55 -10.06 -13.68 17.90
CA LEU A 55 -11.44 -13.25 18.18
C LEU A 55 -12.49 -14.24 17.65
N GLY A 56 -12.14 -15.07 16.66
CA GLY A 56 -13.03 -16.07 16.06
C GLY A 56 -13.26 -15.85 14.56
N PRO A 57 -13.70 -16.89 13.83
CA PRO A 57 -13.70 -16.93 12.36
C PRO A 57 -14.63 -15.90 11.70
N ASP A 58 -15.69 -15.48 12.40
CA ASP A 58 -16.69 -14.56 11.88
C ASP A 58 -16.26 -13.08 11.95
N HIS A 59 -15.11 -12.80 12.56
CA HIS A 59 -14.58 -11.43 12.66
C HIS A 59 -14.05 -10.95 11.32
N GLN A 60 -14.50 -9.76 10.96
CA GLN A 60 -14.06 -8.98 9.80
C GLN A 60 -13.55 -7.61 10.28
N TYR A 61 -12.96 -6.84 9.38
CA TYR A 61 -12.47 -5.50 9.68
C TYR A 61 -12.53 -4.60 8.45
N SER A 62 -12.59 -3.30 8.71
CA SER A 62 -12.63 -2.27 7.67
C SER A 62 -11.22 -1.92 7.18
N LEU A 63 -10.95 -2.16 5.90
CA LEU A 63 -9.71 -1.71 5.25
C LEU A 63 -9.65 -0.18 5.12
N THR A 64 -10.79 0.48 4.98
CA THR A 64 -10.88 1.95 4.83
C THR A 64 -10.70 2.71 6.14
N ASP A 65 -11.05 2.10 7.27
CA ASP A 65 -10.88 2.69 8.62
C ASP A 65 -9.52 2.39 9.25
N THR A 66 -8.65 1.66 8.54
CA THR A 66 -7.37 1.23 9.08
C THR A 66 -6.45 2.43 9.33
N LYS A 67 -5.73 2.41 10.46
CA LYS A 67 -4.77 3.47 10.81
C LYS A 67 -3.40 2.88 11.08
N ILE A 68 -2.40 3.29 10.30
CA ILE A 68 -1.00 2.99 10.62
C ILE A 68 -0.57 3.97 11.72
N ILE A 69 -0.32 3.45 12.92
CA ILE A 69 0.00 4.24 14.11
C ILE A 69 1.49 4.58 14.13
N LYS A 70 2.33 3.62 13.74
CA LYS A 70 3.78 3.74 13.85
C LYS A 70 4.48 2.86 12.82
N ILE A 71 5.53 3.40 12.20
CA ILE A 71 6.49 2.65 11.38
C ILE A 71 7.88 2.98 11.94
N GLU A 72 8.57 1.97 12.44
CA GLU A 72 9.95 2.09 12.89
C GLU A 72 10.83 1.15 12.10
N ARG A 73 11.97 1.64 11.64
CA ARG A 73 13.03 0.78 11.13
C ARG A 73 13.92 0.38 12.30
N PHE A 74 14.10 -0.91 12.51
CA PHE A 74 14.94 -1.40 13.61
C PHE A 74 15.55 -2.76 13.30
N PRO A 75 16.89 -2.92 13.32
CA PRO A 75 17.88 -1.85 13.43
C PRO A 75 17.86 -0.94 12.18
N GLU A 76 18.27 0.32 12.32
CA GLU A 76 18.17 1.36 11.28
C GLU A 76 18.91 1.01 9.98
N GLU A 77 19.94 0.16 10.08
CA GLU A 77 20.82 -0.17 8.95
C GLU A 77 20.24 -1.26 8.04
N ASN A 78 19.11 -1.87 8.43
CA ASN A 78 18.55 -3.04 7.78
C ASN A 78 17.16 -2.73 7.19
N PHE A 79 16.66 -3.61 6.31
CA PHE A 79 15.27 -3.56 5.83
C PHE A 79 14.32 -4.29 6.78
N ASN A 80 14.43 -4.03 8.08
CA ASN A 80 13.55 -4.60 9.10
C ASN A 80 12.68 -3.50 9.70
N PHE A 81 11.36 -3.68 9.64
CA PHE A 81 10.39 -2.69 10.08
C PHE A 81 9.48 -3.27 11.16
N ILE A 82 9.27 -2.48 12.20
CA ILE A 82 8.25 -2.70 13.23
C ILE A 82 7.11 -1.74 12.94
N VAL A 83 5.97 -2.30 12.55
CA VAL A 83 4.81 -1.52 12.11
C VAL A 83 3.63 -1.83 12.99
N THR A 84 3.05 -0.79 13.59
CA THR A 84 1.86 -0.90 14.43
C THR A 84 0.66 -0.33 13.70
N VAL A 85 -0.39 -1.13 13.54
CA VAL A 85 -1.59 -0.80 12.79
C VAL A 85 -2.82 -1.04 13.66
N GLN A 86 -3.79 -0.15 13.55
CA GLN A 86 -5.08 -0.25 14.21
C GLN A 86 -6.17 -0.61 13.20
N TYR A 87 -6.95 -1.64 13.53
CA TYR A 87 -8.09 -2.13 12.76
C TYR A 87 -9.36 -2.03 13.58
N LYS A 88 -10.46 -1.59 12.96
CA LYS A 88 -11.80 -1.68 13.55
C LYS A 88 -12.43 -2.99 13.10
N THR A 89 -12.76 -3.85 14.06
CA THR A 89 -13.37 -5.16 13.79
C THR A 89 -14.88 -5.14 14.00
N TYR A 90 -15.59 -6.04 13.32
CA TYR A 90 -17.03 -6.20 13.43
C TYR A 90 -17.42 -7.66 13.12
N ILE A 91 -18.65 -8.01 13.49
CA ILE A 91 -19.30 -9.29 13.19
C ILE A 91 -20.60 -9.00 12.43
N GLY A 92 -20.83 -9.69 11.32
CA GLY A 92 -22.06 -9.58 10.54
C GLY A 92 -22.23 -8.28 9.74
N ALA A 93 -23.40 -8.11 9.12
CA ALA A 93 -23.66 -7.08 8.09
C ALA A 93 -24.01 -5.68 8.63
N HIS A 94 -24.23 -5.51 9.94
CA HIS A 94 -24.77 -4.27 10.52
C HIS A 94 -23.76 -3.38 11.27
N ASN A 95 -22.48 -3.76 11.29
CA ASN A 95 -21.33 -2.84 11.31
C ASN A 95 -21.26 -1.74 12.41
N PRO A 96 -21.60 -1.93 13.70
CA PRO A 96 -20.84 -1.23 14.73
C PRO A 96 -19.46 -1.90 14.87
N PRO A 97 -18.39 -1.16 15.18
CA PRO A 97 -17.16 -1.81 15.58
C PRO A 97 -17.42 -2.57 16.88
N ASN A 98 -17.08 -3.85 16.91
CA ASN A 98 -17.12 -4.68 18.12
C ASN A 98 -15.79 -4.62 18.88
N GLY A 99 -14.75 -4.06 18.27
CA GLY A 99 -13.43 -3.91 18.89
C GLY A 99 -12.47 -3.06 18.04
N ILE A 100 -11.44 -2.57 18.71
CA ILE A 100 -10.28 -1.91 18.13
C ILE A 100 -9.07 -2.82 18.35
N GLU A 101 -8.52 -3.33 17.27
CA GLU A 101 -7.36 -4.23 17.31
C GLU A 101 -6.11 -3.46 16.95
N THR A 102 -5.14 -3.48 17.86
CA THR A 102 -3.80 -2.95 17.59
C THR A 102 -2.85 -4.11 17.36
N ILE A 103 -2.36 -4.23 16.12
CA ILE A 103 -1.50 -5.31 15.67
C ILE A 103 -0.12 -4.74 15.39
N THR A 104 0.92 -5.38 15.92
CA THR A 104 2.31 -5.04 15.57
C THR A 104 2.89 -6.12 14.69
N PHE A 105 3.40 -5.71 13.53
CA PHE A 105 4.05 -6.54 12.54
C PHE A 105 5.56 -6.30 12.57
N ASN A 106 6.32 -7.39 12.44
CA ASN A 106 7.70 -7.34 11.98
C ASN A 106 7.73 -7.68 10.49
N ILE A 107 8.29 -6.77 9.68
CA ILE A 107 8.29 -6.86 8.22
C ILE A 107 9.74 -6.79 7.74
N ASN A 108 10.17 -7.82 7.04
CA ASN A 108 11.54 -7.93 6.53
C ASN A 108 11.56 -8.70 5.19
N PRO A 109 12.72 -8.83 4.52
CA PRO A 109 12.80 -9.51 3.22
C PRO A 109 12.36 -10.98 3.23
N SER A 110 12.31 -11.63 4.39
CA SER A 110 11.81 -13.00 4.53
C SER A 110 10.28 -13.07 4.71
N GLY A 111 9.60 -11.93 4.89
CA GLY A 111 8.14 -11.85 4.97
C GLY A 111 7.64 -11.03 6.15
N VAL A 112 6.37 -11.25 6.50
CA VAL A 112 5.66 -10.55 7.58
C VAL A 112 5.38 -11.51 8.74
N LYS A 113 5.66 -11.08 9.96
CA LYS A 113 5.32 -11.79 11.19
C LYS A 113 4.48 -10.89 12.09
N VAL A 114 3.42 -11.43 12.66
CA VAL A 114 2.70 -10.75 13.76
C VAL A 114 3.46 -10.98 15.05
N ILE A 115 3.88 -9.91 15.71
CA ILE A 115 4.66 -9.98 16.96
C ILE A 115 3.88 -9.48 18.17
N ASN A 116 2.77 -8.76 17.97
CA ASN A 116 1.87 -8.36 19.05
C ASN A 116 0.43 -8.21 18.55
N PHE A 117 -0.53 -8.45 19.44
CA PHE A 117 -1.96 -8.26 19.20
C PHE A 117 -2.61 -7.78 20.50
N VAL A 118 -3.25 -6.61 20.46
CA VAL A 118 -3.96 -6.03 21.59
C VAL A 118 -5.40 -5.72 21.17
N HIS A 119 -6.34 -6.31 21.88
CA HIS A 119 -7.77 -6.04 21.72
C HIS A 119 -8.23 -4.96 22.70
N LYS A 120 -9.13 -4.09 22.25
CA LYS A 120 -9.82 -3.12 23.09
C LYS A 120 -11.28 -3.04 22.65
N ASP A 121 -12.20 -3.18 23.59
CA ASP A 121 -13.62 -2.95 23.35
C ASP A 121 -13.86 -1.50 22.84
N ALA A 122 -14.72 -1.37 21.84
CA ALA A 122 -15.04 -0.10 21.19
C ALA A 122 -16.16 0.67 21.90
#